data_AF-A0A6G2BJG2-F1
#
_entry.id   AF-A0A6G2BJG2-F1
#
_cell.length_a   1.000
_cell.length_b   1.000
_cell.length_c   1.000
_cell.angle_alpha   90.00
_cell.angle_beta   90.00
_cell.angle_gamma   90.00
#
_symmetry.space_group_name_H-M   'P 1'
#
loop_
_entity.id
_entity.type
_entity.pdbx_description
1 polymer ?
#
loop_
_entity_poly.entity_id
_entity_poly.type
_entity_poly.pdbx_seq_one_letter_code
_entity_poly.pdbx_strand_id
1 'polypeptide(L)'
;MATGTARADRPSVRAALPEEAVRLSELAIRSKAHWGYDGAFVAACREELTLRPDEVTRRRTAVAERDGEILGFVTVEGRPPHGSIGLMFVDPPAIGQGVGRLLFEDALHRARAAGFTRLSVDADPNAEGFYRAMGAVRTGTAPSGSIPGRVLPQLAVRVPETDPDRAAEGPGSAGRDADGAASRRLLRPSARPSGERP
;
A
#
# COMPACT_ATOMS: atom_id res chain seq x y z
N MET A 1 -40.32 -6.25 -5.43
CA MET A 1 -39.48 -5.06 -5.68
C MET A 1 -38.55 -4.91 -4.49
N ALA A 2 -37.41 -5.63 -4.49
CA ALA A 2 -36.41 -5.51 -3.44
C ALA A 2 -35.40 -4.45 -3.88
N THR A 3 -35.51 -3.26 -3.31
CA THR A 3 -34.54 -2.18 -3.51
C THR A 3 -33.29 -2.56 -2.73
N GLY A 4 -32.40 -3.33 -3.35
CA GLY A 4 -31.06 -3.56 -2.82
C GLY A 4 -30.32 -2.22 -2.81
N THR A 5 -30.04 -1.71 -1.63
CA THR A 5 -29.14 -0.56 -1.46
C THR A 5 -27.77 -1.00 -1.96
N ALA A 6 -27.42 -0.63 -3.20
CA ALA A 6 -26.07 -0.80 -3.72
C ALA A 6 -25.14 -0.02 -2.79
N ARG A 7 -24.36 -0.74 -1.97
CA ARG A 7 -23.25 -0.14 -1.24
C ARG A 7 -22.36 0.48 -2.31
N ALA A 8 -22.20 1.81 -2.32
CA ALA A 8 -21.29 2.48 -3.24
C ALA A 8 -19.96 1.73 -3.21
N ASP A 9 -19.61 1.06 -4.31
CA ASP A 9 -18.62 0.00 -4.24
C ASP A 9 -17.25 0.64 -4.03
N ARG A 10 -16.67 0.36 -2.87
CA ARG A 10 -15.37 0.93 -2.49
C ARG A 10 -14.29 0.16 -3.24
N PRO A 11 -13.24 0.84 -3.74
CA PRO A 11 -12.13 0.15 -4.36
C PRO A 11 -11.53 -0.86 -3.36
N SER A 12 -11.22 -2.05 -3.86
CA SER A 12 -10.58 -3.14 -3.12
C SER A 12 -9.22 -3.47 -3.74
N VAL A 13 -8.34 -4.11 -2.98
CA VAL A 13 -7.01 -4.51 -3.47
C VAL A 13 -6.88 -6.02 -3.51
N ARG A 14 -6.38 -6.54 -4.62
CA ARG A 14 -6.11 -7.98 -4.80
C ARG A 14 -4.76 -8.21 -5.47
N ALA A 15 -4.29 -9.45 -5.43
CA ALA A 15 -3.15 -9.84 -6.24
C ALA A 15 -3.47 -9.68 -7.73
N ALA A 16 -2.50 -9.20 -8.50
CA ALA A 16 -2.60 -9.13 -9.94
C ALA A 16 -2.41 -10.52 -10.57
N LEU A 17 -3.07 -10.74 -11.71
CA LEU A 17 -2.92 -11.95 -12.51
C LEU A 17 -1.87 -11.72 -13.61
N PRO A 18 -1.06 -12.75 -13.98
CA PRO A 18 -0.08 -12.64 -15.05
C PRO A 18 -0.65 -12.09 -16.38
N GLU A 19 -1.91 -12.43 -16.68
CA GLU A 19 -2.63 -12.00 -17.88
C GLU A 19 -2.93 -10.49 -17.89
N GLU A 20 -2.84 -9.82 -16.74
CA GLU A 20 -3.08 -8.38 -16.61
C GLU A 20 -1.84 -7.55 -16.97
N ALA A 21 -0.68 -8.16 -17.17
CA ALA A 21 0.61 -7.47 -17.36
C ALA A 21 0.57 -6.38 -18.44
N VAL A 22 -0.07 -6.66 -19.59
CA VAL A 22 -0.23 -5.68 -20.68
C VAL A 22 -1.09 -4.50 -20.21
N ARG A 23 -2.24 -4.76 -19.59
CA ARG A 23 -3.15 -3.71 -19.08
C ARG A 23 -2.46 -2.83 -18.03
N LEU A 24 -1.65 -3.42 -17.15
CA LEU A 24 -0.89 -2.69 -16.13
C LEU A 24 0.20 -1.82 -16.75
N SER A 25 0.90 -2.33 -17.77
CA SER A 25 1.91 -1.58 -18.52
C SER A 25 1.30 -0.35 -19.21
N GLU A 26 0.15 -0.52 -19.85
CA GLU A 26 -0.57 0.58 -20.49
C GLU A 26 -1.05 1.62 -19.48
N LEU A 27 -1.56 1.18 -18.31
CA LEU A 27 -1.94 2.08 -17.22
C LEU A 27 -0.75 2.89 -16.72
N ALA A 28 0.41 2.26 -16.51
CA ALA A 28 1.63 2.94 -16.10
C ALA A 28 2.02 4.05 -17.09
N ILE A 29 1.95 3.77 -18.39
CA ILE A 29 2.27 4.74 -19.45
C ILE A 29 1.27 5.91 -19.45
N ARG A 30 -0.05 5.65 -19.37
CA ARG A 30 -1.08 6.70 -19.30
C ARG A 30 -0.92 7.57 -18.05
N SER A 31 -0.66 6.93 -16.91
CA SER A 31 -0.42 7.59 -15.62
C SER A 31 0.84 8.45 -15.66
N LYS A 32 1.92 7.97 -16.30
CA LYS A 32 3.15 8.75 -16.49
C LYS A 32 2.91 9.99 -17.36
N ALA A 33 2.15 9.85 -18.44
CA ALA A 33 1.84 10.95 -19.36
C ALA A 33 0.97 12.05 -18.72
N HIS A 34 0.21 11.73 -17.67
CA HIS A 34 -0.62 12.69 -16.94
C HIS A 34 0.18 13.88 -16.38
N TRP A 35 1.47 13.71 -16.09
CA TRP A 35 2.34 14.75 -15.57
C TRP A 35 2.77 15.81 -16.59
N GLY A 36 2.30 15.73 -17.84
CA GLY A 36 2.61 16.71 -18.88
C GLY A 36 4.00 16.55 -19.50
N TYR A 37 4.65 15.40 -19.31
CA TYR A 37 5.87 15.05 -20.03
C TYR A 37 5.61 14.94 -21.53
N ASP A 38 6.60 15.30 -22.34
CA ASP A 38 6.50 15.13 -23.79
C ASP A 38 6.46 13.64 -24.20
N GLY A 39 6.00 13.39 -25.43
CA GLY A 39 5.86 12.03 -25.94
C GLY A 39 7.19 11.27 -26.05
N ALA A 40 8.31 11.96 -26.28
CA ALA A 40 9.62 11.33 -26.39
C ALA A 40 10.12 10.83 -25.03
N PHE A 41 9.90 11.63 -23.98
CA PHE A 41 10.18 11.27 -22.60
C PHE A 41 9.34 10.07 -22.15
N VAL A 42 8.03 10.09 -22.42
CA VAL A 42 7.15 8.96 -22.08
C VAL A 42 7.55 7.71 -22.88
N ALA A 43 7.95 7.86 -24.14
CA ALA A 43 8.45 6.75 -24.95
C ALA A 43 9.75 6.16 -24.39
N ALA A 44 10.69 6.98 -23.92
CA ALA A 44 11.90 6.52 -23.26
C ALA A 44 11.61 5.73 -21.97
N CYS A 45 10.50 6.03 -21.28
CA CYS A 45 10.07 5.29 -20.10
C CYS A 45 9.41 3.94 -20.40
N ARG A 46 9.06 3.65 -21.66
CA ARG A 46 8.21 2.51 -22.01
C ARG A 46 8.79 1.18 -21.56
N GLU A 47 10.10 0.97 -21.75
CA GLU A 47 10.74 -0.30 -21.38
C GLU A 47 10.68 -0.53 -19.87
N GLU A 48 11.02 0.48 -19.06
CA GLU A 48 10.97 0.40 -17.59
C GLU A 48 9.54 0.22 -17.06
N LEU A 49 8.55 0.81 -17.74
CA LEU A 49 7.14 0.74 -17.36
C LEU A 49 6.42 -0.51 -17.91
N THR A 50 7.11 -1.36 -18.68
CA THR A 50 6.53 -2.60 -19.22
C THR A 50 6.72 -3.74 -18.23
N LEU A 51 5.62 -4.25 -17.71
CA LEU A 51 5.56 -5.44 -16.88
C LEU A 51 5.30 -6.66 -17.77
N ARG A 52 6.09 -7.73 -17.62
CA ARG A 52 5.84 -9.00 -18.33
C ARG A 52 5.04 -9.98 -17.45
N PRO A 53 4.29 -10.93 -18.04
CA PRO A 53 3.49 -11.89 -17.28
C PRO A 53 4.26 -12.66 -16.19
N ASP A 54 5.49 -13.09 -16.49
CA ASP A 54 6.37 -13.79 -15.54
C ASP A 54 6.83 -12.93 -14.35
N GLU A 55 6.71 -11.61 -14.48
CA GLU A 55 7.11 -10.65 -13.47
C GLU A 55 6.00 -10.30 -12.50
N VAL A 56 4.73 -10.42 -12.92
CA VAL A 56 3.57 -10.03 -12.10
C VAL A 56 3.60 -10.73 -10.74
N THR A 57 3.74 -12.06 -10.75
CA THR A 57 3.82 -12.83 -9.51
C THR A 57 5.15 -12.59 -8.79
N ARG A 58 6.27 -12.58 -9.53
CA ARG A 58 7.62 -12.42 -8.96
C ARG A 58 7.80 -11.11 -8.21
N ARG A 59 7.24 -10.02 -8.74
CA ARG A 59 7.29 -8.66 -8.21
C ARG A 59 6.13 -8.36 -7.23
N ARG A 60 5.40 -9.40 -6.79
CA ARG A 60 4.30 -9.32 -5.81
C ARG A 60 3.28 -8.24 -6.17
N THR A 61 2.91 -8.18 -7.45
CA THR A 61 2.07 -7.12 -7.97
C THR A 61 0.66 -7.21 -7.38
N ALA A 62 0.12 -6.07 -6.94
CA ALA A 62 -1.25 -5.93 -6.48
C ALA A 62 -1.97 -4.83 -7.27
N VAL A 63 -3.28 -5.00 -7.48
CA VAL A 63 -4.14 -4.06 -8.21
C VAL A 63 -5.23 -3.56 -7.29
N ALA A 64 -5.54 -2.27 -7.40
CA ALA A 64 -6.76 -1.69 -6.85
C ALA A 64 -7.83 -1.72 -7.94
N GLU A 65 -8.99 -2.30 -7.63
CA GLU A 65 -10.10 -2.42 -8.56
C GLU A 65 -11.44 -2.01 -7.94
N ARG A 66 -12.35 -1.58 -8.79
CA ARG A 66 -13.76 -1.29 -8.46
C ARG A 66 -14.62 -1.76 -9.63
N ASP A 67 -15.66 -2.55 -9.36
CA ASP A 67 -16.56 -3.09 -10.39
C ASP A 67 -15.81 -3.81 -11.55
N GLY A 68 -14.68 -4.47 -11.25
CA GLY A 68 -13.84 -5.16 -12.23
C GLY A 68 -12.92 -4.25 -13.07
N GLU A 69 -12.96 -2.93 -12.84
CA GLU A 69 -12.06 -1.96 -13.45
C GLU A 69 -10.81 -1.75 -12.59
N ILE A 70 -9.62 -1.90 -13.17
CA ILE A 70 -8.35 -1.63 -12.50
C ILE A 70 -8.11 -0.12 -12.46
N LEU A 71 -8.05 0.43 -11.26
CA LEU A 71 -7.83 1.85 -11.00
C LEU A 71 -6.35 2.19 -10.76
N GLY A 72 -5.52 1.17 -10.52
CA GLY A 72 -4.09 1.34 -10.27
C GLY A 72 -3.44 0.05 -9.80
N PHE A 73 -2.12 0.05 -9.69
CA PHE A 73 -1.35 -1.11 -9.25
C PHE A 73 -0.06 -0.71 -8.54
N VAL A 74 0.52 -1.66 -7.81
CA VAL A 74 1.79 -1.52 -7.10
C VAL A 74 2.61 -2.82 -7.20
N THR A 75 3.94 -2.72 -7.26
CA THR A 75 4.87 -3.85 -7.14
C THR A 75 5.71 -3.74 -5.87
N VAL A 76 6.03 -4.88 -5.26
CA VAL A 76 6.96 -5.00 -4.14
C VAL A 76 8.07 -5.99 -4.49
N GLU A 77 9.26 -5.44 -4.66
CA GLU A 77 10.41 -6.14 -5.26
C GLU A 77 11.52 -6.39 -4.24
N GLY A 78 12.44 -7.29 -4.59
CA GLY A 78 13.56 -7.68 -3.73
C GLY A 78 13.27 -8.84 -2.79
N ARG A 79 14.10 -8.97 -1.74
CA ARG A 79 14.07 -10.05 -0.75
C ARG A 79 14.16 -9.47 0.66
N PRO A 80 13.41 -9.99 1.64
CA PRO A 80 13.50 -9.57 3.03
C PRO A 80 14.95 -9.56 3.55
N PRO A 81 15.31 -8.63 4.46
CA PRO A 81 14.41 -7.68 5.12
C PRO A 81 14.20 -6.36 4.35
N HIS A 82 14.85 -6.15 3.20
CA HIS A 82 14.81 -4.89 2.46
C HIS A 82 14.30 -5.06 1.04
N GLY A 83 13.32 -4.26 0.65
CA GLY A 83 12.73 -4.31 -0.67
C GLY A 83 12.53 -2.91 -1.25
N SER A 84 11.87 -2.85 -2.39
CA SER A 84 11.48 -1.60 -3.02
C SER A 84 10.05 -1.64 -3.52
N ILE A 85 9.41 -0.48 -3.57
CA ILE A 85 8.25 -0.25 -4.41
C ILE A 85 8.81 0.06 -5.80
N GLY A 86 8.64 -0.87 -6.75
CA GLY A 86 9.22 -0.74 -8.10
C GLY A 86 8.34 0.12 -8.99
N LEU A 87 7.10 -0.31 -9.22
CA LEU A 87 6.10 0.42 -9.99
C LEU A 87 4.90 0.71 -9.08
N MET A 88 4.40 1.93 -9.12
CA MET A 88 3.16 2.30 -8.45
C MET A 88 2.46 3.39 -9.24
N PHE A 89 1.35 3.04 -9.88
CA PHE A 89 0.63 3.92 -10.80
C PHE A 89 -0.87 3.85 -10.55
N VAL A 90 -1.52 5.00 -10.72
CA VAL A 90 -2.97 5.17 -10.62
C VAL A 90 -3.48 5.68 -11.96
N ASP A 91 -4.57 5.10 -12.46
CA ASP A 91 -5.18 5.55 -13.71
C ASP A 91 -5.60 7.03 -13.58
N PRO A 92 -5.30 7.91 -14.56
CA PRO A 92 -5.54 9.34 -14.44
C PRO A 92 -6.92 9.78 -13.91
N PRO A 93 -8.05 9.18 -14.33
CA PRO A 93 -9.37 9.51 -13.79
C PRO A 93 -9.51 9.22 -12.29
N ALA A 94 -8.73 8.29 -11.75
CA ALA A 94 -8.77 7.87 -10.34
C ALA A 94 -7.75 8.60 -9.44
N ILE A 95 -6.91 9.49 -10.00
CA ILE A 95 -5.98 10.31 -9.23
C ILE A 95 -6.77 11.26 -8.32
N GLY A 96 -6.29 11.45 -7.08
CA GLY A 96 -6.95 12.28 -6.08
C GLY A 96 -8.13 11.62 -5.35
N GLN A 97 -8.49 10.38 -5.72
CA GLN A 97 -9.61 9.65 -5.09
C GLN A 97 -9.19 8.68 -3.98
N GLY A 98 -7.94 8.75 -3.52
CA GLY A 98 -7.41 7.88 -2.45
C GLY A 98 -6.87 6.52 -2.89
N VAL A 99 -6.94 6.17 -4.19
CA VAL A 99 -6.44 4.89 -4.73
C VAL A 99 -4.95 4.68 -4.47
N GLY A 100 -4.14 5.73 -4.63
CA GLY A 100 -2.70 5.65 -4.33
C GLY A 100 -2.43 5.31 -2.86
N ARG A 101 -3.17 5.92 -1.92
CA ARG A 101 -3.04 5.59 -0.49
C ARG A 101 -3.40 4.13 -0.23
N LEU A 102 -4.53 3.68 -0.77
CA LEU A 102 -5.01 2.30 -0.63
C LEU A 102 -3.95 1.29 -1.12
N LEU A 103 -3.35 1.51 -2.29
CA LEU A 103 -2.28 0.68 -2.84
C LEU A 103 -1.02 0.70 -1.96
N PHE A 104 -0.64 1.86 -1.42
CA PHE A 104 0.56 1.99 -0.58
C PHE A 104 0.40 1.24 0.74
N GLU A 105 -0.75 1.39 1.41
CA GLU A 105 -1.06 0.69 2.65
C GLU A 105 -1.09 -0.83 2.45
N ASP A 106 -1.71 -1.31 1.37
CA ASP A 106 -1.70 -2.73 1.02
C ASP A 106 -0.27 -3.23 0.70
N ALA A 107 0.56 -2.43 0.01
CA ALA A 107 1.96 -2.77 -0.23
C ALA A 107 2.75 -2.93 1.09
N LEU A 108 2.55 -2.04 2.06
CA LEU A 108 3.16 -2.18 3.39
C LEU A 108 2.65 -3.43 4.13
N HIS A 109 1.36 -3.73 4.06
CA HIS A 109 0.79 -4.93 4.66
C HIS A 109 1.38 -6.21 4.05
N ARG A 110 1.49 -6.29 2.72
CA ARG A 110 2.11 -7.43 2.02
C ARG A 110 3.60 -7.54 2.32
N ALA A 111 4.31 -6.41 2.33
CA ALA A 111 5.72 -6.37 2.66
C ALA A 111 5.97 -6.88 4.09
N ARG A 112 5.14 -6.46 5.05
CA ARG A 112 5.18 -6.95 6.43
C ARG A 112 4.96 -8.46 6.49
N ALA A 113 3.92 -8.97 5.84
CA ALA A 113 3.61 -10.40 5.81
C ALA A 113 4.74 -11.24 5.17
N ALA A 114 5.49 -10.65 4.24
CA ALA A 114 6.65 -11.27 3.62
C ALA A 114 7.96 -11.09 4.41
N GLY A 115 7.96 -10.40 5.56
CA GLY A 115 9.13 -10.20 6.42
C GLY A 115 10.02 -9.01 6.07
N PHE A 116 9.57 -8.10 5.21
CA PHE A 116 10.29 -6.84 4.97
C PHE A 116 10.14 -5.89 6.15
N THR A 117 11.22 -5.20 6.49
CA THR A 117 11.26 -4.16 7.54
C THR A 117 11.38 -2.76 6.96
N ARG A 118 11.78 -2.65 5.69
CA ARG A 118 11.96 -1.38 4.98
C ARG A 118 11.71 -1.55 3.49
N LEU A 119 11.02 -0.57 2.90
CA LEU A 119 10.90 -0.41 1.46
C LEU A 119 11.56 0.90 1.02
N SER A 120 12.31 0.87 -0.08
CA SER A 120 12.74 2.08 -0.80
C SER A 120 11.85 2.36 -2.00
N VAL A 121 11.90 3.59 -2.51
CA VAL A 121 11.27 3.97 -3.78
C VAL A 121 12.13 5.01 -4.48
N ASP A 122 12.38 4.79 -5.76
CA ASP A 122 12.97 5.78 -6.64
C ASP A 122 11.81 6.56 -7.28
N ALA A 123 11.43 7.65 -6.64
CA ALA A 123 10.19 8.34 -6.95
C ALA A 123 10.34 9.25 -8.17
N ASP A 124 9.28 9.35 -8.98
CA ASP A 124 9.16 10.49 -9.88
C ASP A 124 9.12 11.80 -9.06
N PRO A 125 9.78 12.89 -9.47
CA PRO A 125 9.74 14.15 -8.75
C PRO A 125 8.33 14.66 -8.45
N ASN A 126 7.36 14.41 -9.34
CA ASN A 126 5.95 14.78 -9.11
C ASN A 126 5.26 13.93 -8.04
N ALA A 127 5.79 12.73 -7.75
CA ALA A 127 5.27 11.81 -6.75
C ALA A 127 5.99 11.91 -5.39
N GLU A 128 7.10 12.65 -5.27
CA GLU A 128 7.85 12.79 -4.01
C GLU A 128 6.94 13.27 -2.87
N GLY A 129 6.09 14.27 -3.14
CA GLY A 129 5.15 14.80 -2.15
C GLY A 129 4.15 13.75 -1.65
N PHE A 130 3.69 12.87 -2.53
CA PHE A 130 2.80 11.75 -2.17
C PHE A 130 3.49 10.79 -1.20
N TYR A 131 4.70 10.31 -1.53
CA TYR A 131 5.42 9.37 -0.67
C TYR A 131 5.77 9.98 0.69
N ARG A 132 6.14 11.25 0.72
CA ARG A 132 6.39 11.98 1.99
C ARG A 132 5.14 12.07 2.85
N ALA A 133 3.97 12.31 2.26
CA ALA A 133 2.70 12.32 2.97
C ALA A 133 2.33 10.93 3.53
N MET A 134 2.82 9.84 2.94
CA MET A 134 2.68 8.47 3.46
C MET A 134 3.73 8.08 4.51
N GLY A 135 4.60 9.01 4.91
CA GLY A 135 5.63 8.78 5.92
C GLY A 135 6.96 8.27 5.38
N ALA A 136 7.16 8.25 4.05
CA ALA A 136 8.48 7.99 3.48
C ALA A 136 9.40 9.20 3.70
N VAL A 137 10.68 8.92 3.98
CA VAL A 137 11.71 9.93 4.21
C VAL A 137 12.69 9.89 3.04
N ARG A 138 13.10 11.05 2.53
CA ARG A 138 14.12 11.14 1.49
C ARG A 138 15.47 10.68 2.04
N THR A 139 16.10 9.72 1.35
CA THR A 139 17.39 9.15 1.74
C THR A 139 18.50 9.41 0.74
N GLY A 140 18.16 9.95 -0.44
CA GLY A 140 19.16 10.32 -1.43
C GLY A 140 18.55 10.54 -2.81
N THR A 141 19.30 10.10 -3.82
CA THR A 141 18.89 10.09 -5.22
C THR A 141 19.37 8.81 -5.89
N ALA A 142 18.65 8.35 -6.91
CA ALA A 142 19.01 7.20 -7.74
C ALA A 142 19.02 7.60 -9.22
N PRO A 143 19.85 6.97 -10.07
CA PRO A 143 19.76 7.18 -11.52
C PRO A 143 18.42 6.66 -12.05
N SER A 144 17.84 7.35 -13.04
CA SER A 144 16.65 6.89 -13.77
C SER A 144 17.02 5.70 -14.65
N GLY A 145 16.22 4.63 -14.62
CA GLY A 145 16.41 3.49 -15.55
C GLY A 145 16.12 3.86 -17.01
N SER A 146 15.20 4.80 -17.22
CA SER A 146 14.71 5.20 -18.54
C SER A 146 15.55 6.24 -19.28
N ILE A 147 16.27 7.12 -18.56
CA ILE A 147 16.90 8.32 -19.14
C ILE A 147 18.31 8.50 -18.58
N PRO A 148 19.35 8.31 -19.42
CA PRO A 148 20.74 8.51 -19.00
C PRO A 148 20.98 9.89 -18.41
N GLY A 149 21.66 9.94 -17.26
CA GLY A 149 22.00 11.19 -16.57
C GLY A 149 20.86 11.83 -15.77
N ARG A 150 19.61 11.35 -15.90
CA ARG A 150 18.50 11.80 -15.05
C ARG A 150 18.61 11.14 -13.68
N VAL A 151 18.37 11.92 -12.62
CA VAL A 151 18.31 11.43 -11.23
C VAL A 151 16.90 11.58 -10.67
N LEU A 152 16.51 10.63 -9.82
CA LEU A 152 15.22 10.54 -9.14
C LEU A 152 15.42 10.70 -7.63
N PRO A 153 14.51 11.39 -6.92
CA PRO A 153 14.48 11.33 -5.46
C PRO A 153 14.35 9.89 -4.97
N GLN A 154 15.28 9.46 -4.11
CA GLN A 154 15.16 8.18 -3.43
C GLN A 154 14.59 8.39 -2.03
N LEU A 155 13.53 7.67 -1.72
CA LEU A 155 12.89 7.69 -0.41
C LEU A 155 12.86 6.29 0.19
N ALA A 156 12.66 6.22 1.50
CA ALA A 156 12.41 4.98 2.19
C ALA A 156 11.35 5.12 3.28
N VAL A 157 10.61 4.03 3.48
CA VAL A 157 9.58 3.90 4.52
C VAL A 157 9.87 2.66 5.36
N ARG A 158 9.67 2.77 6.67
CA ARG A 158 9.69 1.60 7.55
C ARG A 158 8.40 0.83 7.37
N VAL A 159 8.51 -0.49 7.26
CA VAL A 159 7.35 -1.36 7.33
C VAL A 159 6.99 -1.50 8.82
N PRO A 160 5.78 -1.13 9.25
CA PRO A 160 5.39 -1.24 10.65
C PRO A 160 5.51 -2.68 11.14
N GLU A 161 6.05 -2.87 12.33
CA GLU A 161 6.05 -4.18 12.98
C GLU A 161 4.62 -4.60 13.31
N THR A 162 4.36 -5.91 13.27
CA THR A 162 3.11 -6.45 13.80
C THR A 162 3.17 -6.31 15.32
N ASP A 163 2.24 -5.57 15.92
CA ASP A 163 1.98 -5.76 17.35
C ASP A 163 1.29 -7.13 17.49
N PRO A 164 1.95 -8.15 18.07
CA PRO A 164 1.38 -9.49 18.18
C PRO A 164 0.07 -9.49 19.01
N ASP A 165 -0.15 -8.46 19.84
CA ASP A 165 -1.34 -8.37 20.70
C ASP A 165 -2.60 -7.89 19.95
N ARG A 166 -2.43 -7.19 18.80
CA ARG A 166 -3.56 -6.77 17.95
C ARG A 166 -4.02 -7.82 16.93
N ALA A 167 -3.22 -8.84 16.67
CA ALA A 167 -3.56 -9.89 15.69
C ALA A 167 -4.58 -10.91 16.23
N ALA A 168 -4.85 -10.93 17.55
CA ALA A 168 -5.80 -11.82 18.19
C ALA A 168 -7.26 -11.30 18.20
N GLU A 169 -7.49 -10.02 17.88
CA GLU A 169 -8.85 -9.48 17.73
C GLU A 169 -9.33 -9.65 16.28
N GLY A 170 -9.74 -10.89 15.95
CA GLY A 170 -10.57 -11.15 14.78
C GLY A 170 -11.94 -10.45 14.90
N PRO A 171 -12.71 -10.30 13.81
CA PRO A 171 -14.06 -9.76 13.89
C PRO A 171 -14.93 -10.72 14.71
N GLY A 172 -15.12 -10.38 15.98
CA GLY A 172 -15.96 -11.11 16.93
C GLY A 172 -17.40 -11.15 16.44
N SER A 173 -17.81 -12.30 15.91
CA SER A 173 -19.21 -12.67 15.75
C SER A 173 -19.77 -13.08 17.11
N ALA A 174 -20.55 -12.21 17.75
CA ALA A 174 -21.58 -12.62 18.70
C ALA A 174 -22.54 -11.45 18.97
N GLY A 175 -23.55 -11.31 18.12
CA GLY A 175 -24.81 -10.73 18.53
C GLY A 175 -25.74 -11.84 18.99
N ARG A 176 -26.11 -11.82 20.28
CA ARG A 176 -27.48 -11.88 20.83
C ARG A 176 -27.71 -12.81 22.04
N ASP A 177 -28.26 -12.14 23.07
CA ASP A 177 -29.31 -12.54 24.03
C ASP A 177 -28.97 -13.34 25.29
N ALA A 178 -29.07 -12.67 26.43
CA ALA A 178 -29.79 -13.05 27.67
C ALA A 178 -29.53 -11.93 28.71
N ASP A 179 -30.50 -11.08 29.00
CA ASP A 179 -31.52 -11.25 30.05
C ASP A 179 -30.95 -11.25 31.49
N GLY A 180 -31.59 -10.46 32.36
CA GLY A 180 -31.00 -9.90 33.56
C GLY A 180 -30.85 -10.85 34.75
N ALA A 181 -30.00 -10.45 35.70
CA ALA A 181 -30.26 -10.58 37.12
C ALA A 181 -29.20 -9.82 37.93
N ALA A 182 -29.70 -9.00 38.85
CA ALA A 182 -28.94 -8.41 39.94
C ALA A 182 -28.32 -9.48 40.84
N SER A 183 -27.16 -9.20 41.44
CA SER A 183 -26.99 -9.24 42.90
C SER A 183 -25.62 -8.75 43.37
N ARG A 184 -25.70 -7.91 44.41
CA ARG A 184 -24.62 -7.41 45.28
C ARG A 184 -23.82 -8.55 45.95
N ARG A 185 -22.54 -8.30 46.23
CA ARG A 185 -21.94 -8.06 47.57
C ARG A 185 -20.41 -7.90 47.43
N LEU A 186 -19.83 -6.78 47.90
CA LEU A 186 -19.00 -6.61 49.13
C LEU A 186 -17.70 -7.45 49.09
N LEU A 187 -16.48 -6.96 49.34
CA LEU A 187 -15.98 -5.99 50.32
C LEU A 187 -14.61 -5.43 49.85
N ARG A 188 -14.25 -4.26 50.41
CA ARG A 188 -13.06 -3.42 50.17
C ARG A 188 -11.76 -3.98 50.86
N PRO A 189 -10.73 -3.18 51.23
CA PRO A 189 -9.51 -2.84 50.47
C PRO A 189 -8.20 -3.11 51.28
N SER A 190 -7.01 -2.84 50.72
CA SER A 190 -5.78 -2.47 51.50
C SER A 190 -4.69 -1.96 50.52
N ALA A 191 -4.43 -0.66 50.38
CA ALA A 191 -3.49 0.16 51.15
C ALA A 191 -1.99 -0.24 51.04
N ARG A 192 -1.26 0.43 50.11
CA ARG A 192 -0.01 1.28 50.22
C ARG A 192 0.92 1.13 51.47
N PRO A 193 2.14 1.73 51.52
CA PRO A 193 3.10 2.18 50.47
C PRO A 193 4.62 1.98 50.82
N SER A 194 5.50 2.53 49.97
CA SER A 194 6.82 3.18 50.25
C SER A 194 8.01 2.40 50.85
N GLY A 195 9.17 2.53 50.20
CA GLY A 195 10.48 2.24 50.77
C GLY A 195 11.62 2.76 49.89
N GLU A 196 12.27 3.82 50.34
CA GLU A 196 13.35 4.58 49.72
C GLU A 196 14.74 4.05 50.14
N ARG A 197 15.73 4.09 49.23
CA ARG A 197 17.21 4.20 49.45
C ARG A 197 17.97 2.99 50.04
N PRO A 198 19.32 2.89 49.91
CA PRO A 198 20.37 3.95 49.97
C PRO A 198 20.73 4.65 48.65
#